data_AF-A0A5C6MXA1-F1
#
_entry.id   AF-A0A5C6MXA1-F1
#
_cell.length_a   1.000
_cell.length_b   1.000
_cell.length_c   1.000
_cell.angle_alpha   90.00
_cell.angle_beta   90.00
_cell.angle_gamma   90.00
#
_symmetry.space_group_name_H-M   'P 1'
#
loop_
_entity.id
_entity.type
_entity.pdbx_description
1 polymer ?
#
loop_
_entity_poly.entity_id
_entity_poly.type
_entity_poly.pdbx_seq_one_letter_code
_entity_poly.pdbx_strand_id
1 'polypeptide(L)'
;MTGFNTFPPIFQTFMYYRHCRHFPMLLDVPDKCGGAGKSADVFLLLVVKSSPLNYDRREVLRKTWAMERQHNGLWIRRIFISGTTAEGHEKKRLNKLLLAENREYNDILQWDFTDSFYNLTLKQILFLEWMERSCPDVRFLLNGDDDVFAHTDNMVEYLQNLKGNDGRKHLFIGSVNIGMPPVRDNWSKYYVPVEIFAADSYQPYCSGGGFLLSGYTASVIYKMSQSITILPIDDVYMGMCLAKAGLNPESHIGVKPFGQDIPSKKLDAYHPCFYTEVLLVHRFLPAQLYLMWSRVNDPDLKCDSFNKIPERI
;
A
#
# COMPACT_ATOMS: atom_id res chain seq x y z
N MET A 1 21.37 24.81 2.40
CA MET A 1 21.86 23.54 2.99
C MET A 1 23.36 23.44 2.73
N THR A 2 24.16 23.22 3.77
CA THR A 2 25.58 22.87 3.64
C THR A 2 25.71 21.49 3.00
N GLY A 3 26.68 21.28 2.10
CA GLY A 3 26.94 19.96 1.53
C GLY A 3 25.92 19.44 0.49
N PHE A 4 25.02 20.26 -0.05
CA PHE A 4 24.03 19.78 -1.04
C PHE A 4 24.64 18.98 -2.21
N ASN A 5 25.77 19.45 -2.73
CA ASN A 5 26.45 18.82 -3.86
C ASN A 5 27.13 17.48 -3.52
N THR A 6 27.22 17.09 -2.24
CA THR A 6 27.79 15.80 -1.83
C THR A 6 26.75 14.68 -1.77
N PHE A 7 25.46 15.01 -1.84
CA PHE A 7 24.40 14.00 -1.89
C PHE A 7 24.30 13.36 -3.28
N PRO A 8 23.88 12.09 -3.37
CA PRO A 8 23.59 11.47 -4.67
C PRO A 8 22.54 12.28 -5.47
N PRO A 9 22.58 12.30 -6.82
CA PRO A 9 21.68 13.12 -7.64
C PRO A 9 20.18 12.91 -7.35
N ILE A 10 19.80 11.68 -7.01
CA ILE A 10 18.40 11.36 -6.67
C ILE A 10 17.96 12.06 -5.38
N PHE A 11 18.84 12.21 -4.38
CA PHE A 11 18.57 12.95 -3.15
C PHE A 11 18.53 14.44 -3.37
N GLN A 12 19.43 14.97 -4.21
CA GLN A 12 19.40 16.37 -4.62
C GLN A 12 18.04 16.70 -5.27
N THR A 13 17.59 15.84 -6.19
CA THR A 13 16.28 15.96 -6.85
C THR A 13 15.15 15.92 -5.85
N PHE A 14 15.13 14.94 -4.95
CA PHE A 14 14.12 14.87 -3.89
C PHE A 14 14.11 16.15 -3.04
N MET A 15 15.25 16.60 -2.54
CA MET A 15 15.34 17.82 -1.71
C MET A 15 14.86 19.07 -2.45
N TYR A 16 15.20 19.21 -3.73
CA TYR A 16 14.81 20.36 -4.54
C TYR A 16 13.29 20.39 -4.77
N TYR A 17 12.67 19.24 -5.04
CA TYR A 17 11.26 19.14 -5.43
C TYR A 17 10.31 18.64 -4.33
N ARG A 18 10.77 18.33 -3.10
CA ARG A 18 9.92 17.79 -2.01
C ARG A 18 8.77 18.70 -1.58
N HIS A 19 8.76 19.96 -2.02
CA HIS A 19 7.68 20.90 -1.78
C HIS A 19 6.58 20.82 -2.86
N CYS A 20 6.88 20.27 -4.04
CA CYS A 20 5.93 20.09 -5.13
C CYS A 20 4.98 18.93 -4.80
N ARG A 21 3.68 19.24 -4.74
CA ARG A 21 2.63 18.28 -4.39
C ARG A 21 1.60 18.06 -5.49
N HIS A 22 1.56 18.95 -6.48
CA HIS A 22 0.57 18.93 -7.54
C HIS A 22 1.25 18.49 -8.83
N PHE A 23 0.71 17.45 -9.45
CA PHE A 23 1.19 16.89 -10.71
C PHE A 23 0.00 16.64 -11.63
N PRO A 24 0.13 16.88 -12.94
CA PRO A 24 -0.94 16.58 -13.89
C PRO A 24 -1.39 15.12 -13.79
N MET A 25 -2.70 14.91 -13.74
CA MET A 25 -3.28 13.57 -13.84
C MET A 25 -3.31 13.15 -15.32
N LEU A 26 -2.75 11.98 -15.59
CA LEU A 26 -2.66 11.39 -16.94
C LEU A 26 -3.77 10.37 -17.18
N LEU A 27 -4.12 9.60 -16.16
CA LEU A 27 -5.20 8.62 -16.16
C LEU A 27 -6.04 8.81 -14.90
N ASP A 28 -7.35 8.89 -15.07
CA ASP A 28 -8.34 9.03 -14.01
C ASP A 28 -9.39 7.91 -14.12
N VAL A 29 -10.00 7.56 -13.00
CA VAL A 29 -11.09 6.57 -12.88
C VAL A 29 -12.20 7.06 -11.95
N PRO A 30 -12.81 8.24 -12.21
CA PRO A 30 -13.65 8.96 -11.25
C PRO A 30 -14.87 8.16 -10.76
N ASP A 31 -15.35 7.22 -11.58
CA ASP A 31 -16.52 6.38 -11.27
C ASP A 31 -16.16 5.06 -10.57
N LYS A 32 -14.90 4.82 -10.21
CA LYS A 32 -14.46 3.54 -9.60
C LYS A 32 -15.22 3.20 -8.31
N CYS A 33 -15.59 4.22 -7.53
CA CYS A 33 -16.42 4.07 -6.33
C CYS A 33 -17.92 4.33 -6.59
N GLY A 34 -18.37 4.33 -7.84
CA GLY A 34 -19.72 4.75 -8.24
C GLY A 34 -19.95 6.26 -8.14
N GLY A 35 -18.87 7.03 -8.06
CA GLY A 35 -18.85 8.46 -7.76
C GLY A 35 -18.99 8.76 -6.26
N ALA A 36 -18.86 10.03 -5.88
CA ALA A 36 -18.85 10.45 -4.49
C ALA A 36 -20.06 9.94 -3.69
N GLY A 37 -21.28 10.06 -4.25
CA GLY A 37 -22.52 9.68 -3.57
C GLY A 37 -22.78 8.18 -3.41
N LYS A 38 -21.97 7.31 -4.03
CA LYS A 38 -22.06 5.83 -3.87
C LYS A 38 -20.80 5.22 -3.27
N SER A 39 -19.84 6.05 -2.88
CA SER A 39 -18.55 5.56 -2.39
C SER A 39 -18.66 4.72 -1.11
N ALA A 40 -19.71 4.92 -0.31
CA ALA A 40 -20.06 4.09 0.84
C ALA A 40 -20.40 2.62 0.49
N ASP A 41 -20.77 2.34 -0.76
CA ASP A 41 -21.02 0.97 -1.25
C ASP A 41 -19.71 0.17 -1.36
N VAL A 42 -18.57 0.85 -1.45
CA VAL A 42 -17.25 0.22 -1.45
C VAL A 42 -16.81 -0.03 -0.01
N PHE A 43 -16.85 -1.31 0.39
CA PHE A 43 -16.44 -1.71 1.72
C PHE A 43 -14.92 -1.72 1.86
N LEU A 44 -14.22 -2.34 0.93
CA LEU A 44 -12.76 -2.42 0.91
C LEU A 44 -12.21 -1.95 -0.44
N LEU A 45 -11.47 -0.85 -0.44
CA LEU A 45 -10.72 -0.39 -1.59
C LEU A 45 -9.26 -0.84 -1.50
N LEU A 46 -8.85 -1.67 -2.45
CA LEU A 46 -7.48 -2.14 -2.60
C LEU A 46 -6.71 -1.09 -3.39
N VAL A 47 -5.80 -0.39 -2.72
CA VAL A 47 -4.92 0.64 -3.29
C VAL A 47 -3.54 0.04 -3.41
N VAL A 48 -3.14 -0.26 -4.65
CA VAL A 48 -1.92 -1.00 -4.91
C VAL A 48 -0.90 -0.10 -5.59
N LYS A 49 0.23 0.13 -4.91
CA LYS A 49 1.39 0.84 -5.45
C LYS A 49 2.03 0.00 -6.55
N SER A 50 2.05 0.50 -7.78
CA SER A 50 2.68 -0.17 -8.92
C SER A 50 3.47 0.81 -9.80
N SER A 51 4.30 0.27 -10.68
CA SER A 51 5.12 1.01 -11.66
C SER A 51 4.60 0.74 -13.08
N PRO A 52 4.73 1.68 -14.04
CA PRO A 52 4.26 1.45 -15.41
C PRO A 52 4.77 0.15 -16.05
N LEU A 53 5.98 -0.29 -15.67
CA LEU A 53 6.62 -1.52 -16.16
C LEU A 53 5.96 -2.82 -15.65
N ASN A 54 5.25 -2.78 -14.53
CA ASN A 54 4.78 -3.97 -13.80
C ASN A 54 3.42 -4.49 -14.31
N TYR A 55 3.23 -4.57 -15.62
CA TYR A 55 1.99 -5.08 -16.22
C TYR A 55 1.67 -6.51 -15.75
N ASP A 56 2.68 -7.38 -15.75
CA ASP A 56 2.57 -8.79 -15.33
C ASP A 56 2.11 -8.94 -13.87
N ARG A 57 2.66 -8.11 -12.96
CA ARG A 57 2.21 -8.04 -11.56
C ARG A 57 0.74 -7.64 -11.50
N ARG A 58 0.38 -6.50 -12.09
CA ARG A 58 -1.01 -6.01 -12.08
C ARG A 58 -1.97 -7.07 -12.62
N GLU A 59 -1.63 -7.69 -13.74
CA GLU A 59 -2.47 -8.70 -14.38
C GLU A 59 -2.68 -9.94 -13.51
N VAL A 60 -1.63 -10.43 -12.84
CA VAL A 60 -1.77 -11.51 -11.87
C VAL A 60 -2.65 -11.08 -10.69
N LEU A 61 -2.48 -9.86 -10.19
CA LEU A 61 -3.31 -9.34 -9.11
C LEU A 61 -4.79 -9.27 -9.49
N ARG A 62 -5.13 -8.89 -10.74
CA ARG A 62 -6.52 -8.88 -11.24
C ARG A 62 -7.18 -10.26 -11.18
N LYS A 63 -6.40 -11.31 -11.40
CA LYS A 63 -6.83 -12.72 -11.45
C LYS A 63 -6.77 -13.44 -10.10
N THR A 64 -6.27 -12.78 -9.06
CA THR A 64 -6.02 -13.38 -7.75
C THR A 64 -6.66 -12.53 -6.66
N TRP A 65 -5.92 -12.18 -5.61
CA TRP A 65 -6.49 -11.53 -4.43
C TRP A 65 -7.12 -10.17 -4.72
N ALA A 66 -6.61 -9.45 -5.72
CA ALA A 66 -7.10 -8.12 -6.04
C ALA A 66 -8.35 -8.13 -6.94
N MET A 67 -8.87 -9.31 -7.31
CA MET A 67 -10.11 -9.46 -8.10
C MET A 67 -11.27 -8.67 -7.48
N GLU A 68 -11.89 -7.81 -8.28
CA GLU A 68 -13.09 -7.07 -7.84
C GLU A 68 -14.27 -8.03 -7.72
N ARG A 69 -14.84 -8.13 -6.52
CA ARG A 69 -15.92 -9.06 -6.20
C ARG A 69 -16.64 -8.64 -4.93
N GLN A 70 -17.73 -9.33 -4.63
CA GLN A 70 -18.33 -9.30 -3.30
C GLN A 70 -17.85 -10.49 -2.48
N HIS A 71 -17.57 -10.26 -1.20
CA HIS A 71 -17.37 -11.30 -0.20
C HIS A 71 -18.28 -10.97 0.99
N ASN A 72 -19.07 -11.92 1.48
CA ASN A 72 -20.13 -11.69 2.49
C ASN A 72 -21.06 -10.51 2.15
N GLY A 73 -21.39 -10.34 0.86
CA GLY A 73 -22.24 -9.25 0.36
C GLY A 73 -21.58 -7.86 0.33
N LEU A 74 -20.29 -7.75 0.67
CA LEU A 74 -19.55 -6.49 0.71
C LEU A 74 -18.62 -6.34 -0.50
N TRP A 75 -18.63 -5.17 -1.12
CA TRP A 75 -17.82 -4.90 -2.31
C TRP A 75 -16.34 -4.68 -1.98
N ILE A 76 -15.49 -5.41 -2.70
CA ILE A 76 -14.06 -5.20 -2.80
C ILE A 76 -13.76 -4.60 -4.18
N ARG A 77 -13.15 -3.42 -4.21
CA ARG A 77 -12.74 -2.71 -5.44
C ARG A 77 -11.24 -2.52 -5.48
N ARG A 78 -10.66 -2.33 -6.66
CA ARG A 78 -9.21 -2.20 -6.85
C ARG A 78 -8.85 -0.94 -7.62
N ILE A 79 -7.75 -0.31 -7.21
CA ILE A 79 -7.04 0.73 -7.96
C ILE A 79 -5.53 0.47 -7.88
N PHE A 80 -4.87 0.55 -9.03
CA PHE A 80 -3.42 0.70 -9.11
C PHE A 80 -3.06 2.18 -9.16
N ILE A 81 -2.09 2.60 -8.35
CA ILE A 81 -1.57 3.97 -8.35
C ILE A 81 -0.16 3.99 -8.92
N SER A 82 0.10 4.87 -9.89
CA SER A 82 1.35 4.91 -10.64
C SER A 82 1.80 6.32 -10.99
N GLY A 83 3.11 6.50 -11.14
CA GLY A 83 3.69 7.68 -11.78
C GLY A 83 4.02 7.42 -13.25
N THR A 84 5.06 8.08 -13.73
CA THR A 84 5.70 7.84 -15.02
C THR A 84 7.12 7.32 -14.82
N THR A 85 7.70 6.68 -15.83
CA THR A 85 9.09 6.23 -15.76
C THR A 85 9.76 6.36 -17.13
N ALA A 86 11.08 6.17 -17.17
CA ALA A 86 11.95 6.43 -18.30
C ALA A 86 11.91 7.90 -18.79
N GLU A 87 12.61 8.18 -19.89
CA GLU A 87 12.68 9.51 -20.51
C GLU A 87 12.40 9.44 -22.01
N GLY A 88 12.14 10.60 -22.63
CA GLY A 88 12.01 10.73 -24.08
C GLY A 88 10.96 9.80 -24.70
N HIS A 89 11.38 9.03 -25.72
CA HIS A 89 10.51 8.10 -26.44
C HIS A 89 10.00 6.95 -25.58
N GLU A 90 10.82 6.47 -24.65
CA GLU A 90 10.47 5.35 -23.77
C GLU A 90 9.35 5.74 -22.80
N LYS A 91 9.42 6.94 -22.20
CA LYS A 91 8.33 7.48 -21.38
C LYS A 91 7.01 7.54 -22.15
N LYS A 92 7.05 8.04 -23.40
CA LYS A 92 5.87 8.11 -24.27
C LYS A 92 5.32 6.72 -24.59
N ARG A 93 6.19 5.73 -24.82
CA ARG A 93 5.80 4.33 -25.09
C ARG A 93 5.10 3.72 -23.88
N LEU A 94 5.70 3.84 -22.69
CA LEU A 94 5.13 3.29 -21.45
C LEU A 94 3.79 3.93 -21.10
N ASN A 95 3.65 5.25 -21.23
CA ASN A 95 2.37 5.93 -20.99
C ASN A 95 1.28 5.47 -21.98
N LYS A 96 1.64 5.18 -23.25
CA LYS A 96 0.68 4.62 -24.22
C LYS A 96 0.27 3.18 -23.87
N LEU A 97 1.20 2.35 -23.39
CA LEU A 97 0.89 0.99 -22.93
C LEU A 97 -0.03 1.01 -21.70
N LEU A 98 0.26 1.87 -20.72
CA LEU A 98 -0.56 2.03 -19.52
C LEU A 98 -1.96 2.58 -19.84
N LEU A 99 -2.06 3.51 -20.80
CA LEU A 99 -3.34 3.99 -21.32
C LEU A 99 -4.14 2.85 -22.00
N ALA A 100 -3.49 2.00 -22.78
CA ALA A 100 -4.15 0.86 -23.42
C ALA A 100 -4.65 -0.15 -22.38
N GLU A 101 -3.85 -0.46 -21.37
CA GLU A 101 -4.26 -1.28 -20.23
C GLU A 101 -5.44 -0.65 -19.48
N ASN A 102 -5.39 0.64 -19.17
CA ASN A 102 -6.47 1.30 -18.43
C ASN A 102 -7.77 1.39 -19.24
N ARG A 103 -7.72 1.42 -20.58
CA ARG A 103 -8.93 1.32 -21.41
C ARG A 103 -9.65 -0.01 -21.27
N GLU A 104 -8.90 -1.08 -21.01
CA GLU A 104 -9.47 -2.42 -20.81
C GLU A 104 -10.01 -2.59 -19.38
N TYR A 105 -9.22 -2.20 -18.37
CA TYR A 105 -9.51 -2.55 -16.98
C TYR A 105 -10.08 -1.41 -16.13
N ASN A 106 -9.94 -0.16 -16.57
CA ASN A 106 -10.41 1.05 -15.89
C ASN A 106 -10.07 1.06 -14.40
N ASP A 107 -8.82 0.74 -14.05
CA ASP A 107 -8.36 0.54 -12.67
C ASP A 107 -7.00 1.18 -12.36
N ILE A 108 -6.54 2.13 -13.17
CA ILE A 108 -5.24 2.80 -13.00
C ILE A 108 -5.43 4.30 -12.82
N LEU A 109 -4.93 4.82 -11.70
CA LEU A 109 -4.66 6.24 -11.51
C LEU A 109 -3.20 6.53 -11.84
N GLN A 110 -2.96 7.53 -12.69
CA GLN A 110 -1.61 7.91 -13.09
C GLN A 110 -1.41 9.42 -13.01
N TRP A 111 -0.29 9.84 -12.44
CA TRP A 111 0.16 11.25 -12.42
C TRP A 111 1.53 11.42 -13.08
N ASP A 112 1.80 12.61 -13.61
CA ASP A 112 3.04 12.94 -14.32
C ASP A 112 4.20 13.32 -13.38
N PHE A 113 4.56 12.41 -12.47
CA PHE A 113 5.80 12.49 -11.69
C PHE A 113 6.67 11.26 -11.95
N THR A 114 7.97 11.34 -11.70
CA THR A 114 8.86 10.16 -11.83
C THR A 114 8.61 9.16 -10.72
N ASP A 115 8.14 7.98 -11.09
CA ASP A 115 7.88 6.86 -10.21
C ASP A 115 9.21 6.28 -9.70
N SER A 116 9.50 6.52 -8.43
CA SER A 116 10.71 6.08 -7.76
C SER A 116 10.43 5.82 -6.29
N PHE A 117 11.32 5.08 -5.62
CA PHE A 117 11.20 4.79 -4.20
C PHE A 117 11.02 6.07 -3.34
N TYR A 118 11.79 7.13 -3.60
CA TYR A 118 11.69 8.37 -2.82
C TYR A 118 10.46 9.23 -3.13
N ASN A 119 9.71 8.90 -4.20
CA ASN A 119 8.45 9.55 -4.53
C ASN A 119 7.22 8.72 -4.14
N LEU A 120 7.39 7.60 -3.41
CA LEU A 120 6.27 6.82 -2.90
C LEU A 120 5.35 7.64 -1.99
N THR A 121 5.91 8.53 -1.17
CA THR A 121 5.13 9.44 -0.32
C THR A 121 4.25 10.37 -1.15
N LEU A 122 4.82 10.94 -2.22
CA LEU A 122 4.07 11.79 -3.16
C LEU A 122 2.94 11.00 -3.84
N LYS A 123 3.24 9.79 -4.30
CA LYS A 123 2.27 8.86 -4.90
C LYS A 123 1.08 8.64 -3.96
N GLN A 124 1.35 8.43 -2.66
CA GLN A 124 0.32 8.22 -1.66
C GLN A 124 -0.52 9.47 -1.40
N ILE A 125 0.10 10.65 -1.30
CA ILE A 125 -0.61 11.92 -1.09
C ILE A 125 -1.54 12.23 -2.26
N LEU A 126 -1.07 12.03 -3.50
CA LEU A 126 -1.86 12.25 -4.71
C LEU A 126 -3.07 11.31 -4.78
N PHE A 127 -2.89 10.04 -4.38
CA PHE A 127 -4.01 9.12 -4.23
C PHE A 127 -5.02 9.60 -3.18
N LEU A 128 -4.56 10.03 -2.01
CA LEU A 128 -5.43 10.51 -0.94
C LEU A 128 -6.21 11.77 -1.36
N GLU A 129 -5.59 12.68 -2.12
CA GLU A 129 -6.27 13.82 -2.73
C GLU A 129 -7.38 13.38 -3.70
N TRP A 130 -7.10 12.39 -4.54
CA TRP A 130 -8.10 11.84 -5.45
C TRP A 130 -9.25 11.17 -4.69
N MET A 131 -8.95 10.44 -3.62
CA MET A 131 -9.93 9.76 -2.78
C MET A 131 -10.94 10.73 -2.18
N GLU A 132 -10.51 11.89 -1.67
CA GLU A 132 -11.41 12.91 -1.09
C GLU A 132 -12.45 13.43 -2.10
N ARG A 133 -12.16 13.36 -3.40
CA ARG A 133 -13.08 13.80 -4.46
C ARG A 133 -13.94 12.68 -5.01
N SER A 134 -13.35 11.50 -5.21
CA SER A 134 -13.97 10.41 -5.97
C SER A 134 -14.51 9.27 -5.09
N CYS A 135 -13.94 9.08 -3.89
CA CYS A 135 -14.28 8.01 -2.97
C CYS A 135 -14.33 8.47 -1.48
N PRO A 136 -14.99 9.59 -1.14
CA PRO A 136 -14.91 10.19 0.20
C PRO A 136 -15.48 9.30 1.32
N ASP A 137 -16.48 8.47 1.02
CA ASP A 137 -17.19 7.65 2.01
C ASP A 137 -16.80 6.16 1.96
N VAL A 138 -15.72 5.81 1.27
CA VAL A 138 -15.18 4.44 1.29
C VAL A 138 -14.91 3.99 2.73
N ARG A 139 -15.29 2.76 3.07
CA ARG A 139 -15.27 2.34 4.49
C ARG A 139 -13.86 1.98 4.95
N PHE A 140 -13.19 1.12 4.21
CA PHE A 140 -11.84 0.66 4.51
C PHE A 140 -10.98 0.59 3.27
N LEU A 141 -9.68 0.68 3.49
CA LEU A 141 -8.66 0.60 2.46
C LEU A 141 -7.61 -0.44 2.86
N LEU A 142 -7.11 -1.17 1.87
CA LEU A 142 -5.79 -1.77 1.92
C LEU A 142 -4.86 -0.88 1.13
N ASN A 143 -3.77 -0.41 1.74
CA ASN A 143 -2.65 0.14 1.00
C ASN A 143 -1.54 -0.91 0.95
N GLY A 144 -1.10 -1.30 -0.25
CA GLY A 144 -0.13 -2.37 -0.40
C GLY A 144 0.76 -2.24 -1.63
N ASP A 145 1.85 -3.00 -1.62
CA ASP A 145 2.78 -3.12 -2.75
C ASP A 145 2.32 -4.21 -3.74
N ASP A 146 2.75 -4.13 -5.00
CA ASP A 146 2.35 -5.09 -6.04
C ASP A 146 3.08 -6.46 -6.00
N ASP A 147 3.88 -6.73 -4.96
CA ASP A 147 4.51 -8.03 -4.67
C ASP A 147 4.09 -8.68 -3.35
N VAL A 148 2.93 -8.30 -2.80
CA VAL A 148 2.38 -8.99 -1.63
C VAL A 148 1.35 -10.05 -2.00
N PHE A 149 1.26 -11.07 -1.16
CA PHE A 149 0.08 -11.91 -1.06
C PHE A 149 -0.86 -11.26 -0.05
N ALA A 150 -2.10 -10.96 -0.44
CA ALA A 150 -3.12 -10.41 0.46
C ALA A 150 -4.33 -11.36 0.52
N HIS A 151 -4.75 -11.76 1.72
CA HIS A 151 -5.93 -12.58 1.91
C HIS A 151 -7.16 -11.70 2.12
N THR A 152 -7.72 -11.16 1.03
CA THR A 152 -8.77 -10.12 1.11
C THR A 152 -10.06 -10.59 1.77
N ASP A 153 -10.34 -11.90 1.77
CA ASP A 153 -11.51 -12.48 2.43
C ASP A 153 -11.36 -12.35 3.96
N ASN A 154 -10.26 -12.85 4.52
CA ASN A 154 -9.86 -12.59 5.92
C ASN A 154 -9.85 -11.11 6.29
N MET A 155 -9.42 -10.22 5.40
CA MET A 155 -9.47 -8.78 5.66
C MET A 155 -10.93 -8.30 5.82
N VAL A 156 -11.83 -8.74 4.94
CA VAL A 156 -13.25 -8.39 5.04
C VAL A 156 -13.85 -8.95 6.33
N GLU A 157 -13.59 -10.22 6.65
CA GLU A 157 -14.09 -10.84 7.89
C GLU A 157 -13.58 -10.13 9.15
N TYR A 158 -12.28 -9.81 9.21
CA TYR A 158 -11.69 -9.04 10.29
C TYR A 158 -12.37 -7.67 10.45
N LEU A 159 -12.50 -6.92 9.35
CA LEU A 159 -13.07 -5.57 9.36
C LEU A 159 -14.57 -5.58 9.71
N GLN A 160 -15.33 -6.57 9.25
CA GLN A 160 -16.74 -6.76 9.61
C GLN A 160 -16.94 -6.98 11.11
N ASN A 161 -15.99 -7.64 11.77
CA ASN A 161 -16.06 -7.97 13.18
C ASN A 161 -15.60 -6.83 14.12
N LEU A 162 -15.15 -5.69 13.59
CA LEU A 162 -14.79 -4.51 14.38
C LEU A 162 -16.05 -3.85 14.97
N LYS A 163 -16.32 -4.13 16.24
CA LYS A 163 -17.48 -3.59 16.95
C LYS A 163 -17.46 -2.06 16.97
N GLY A 164 -18.47 -1.47 16.33
CA GLY A 164 -18.70 -0.03 16.34
C GLY A 164 -17.71 0.79 15.51
N ASN A 165 -16.91 0.17 14.65
CA ASN A 165 -16.13 0.86 13.62
C ASN A 165 -16.59 0.40 12.24
N ASP A 166 -17.22 1.32 11.52
CA ASP A 166 -17.85 1.04 10.24
C ASP A 166 -17.15 1.79 9.09
N GLY A 167 -15.89 2.19 9.33
CA GLY A 167 -15.06 3.02 8.46
C GLY A 167 -14.96 4.49 8.93
N ARG A 168 -15.82 4.91 9.86
CA ARG A 168 -15.92 6.30 10.34
C ARG A 168 -15.09 6.61 11.59
N LYS A 169 -14.39 5.63 12.15
CA LYS A 169 -13.49 5.80 13.30
C LYS A 169 -12.08 5.41 12.91
N HIS A 170 -11.12 5.86 13.72
CA HIS A 170 -9.72 5.52 13.51
C HIS A 170 -9.51 4.00 13.47
N LEU A 171 -8.88 3.56 12.40
CA LEU A 171 -8.24 2.26 12.23
C LEU A 171 -6.99 2.48 11.39
N PHE A 172 -5.86 1.96 11.84
CA PHE A 172 -4.63 1.87 11.06
C PHE A 172 -3.82 0.69 11.59
N ILE A 173 -3.91 -0.46 10.92
CA ILE A 173 -3.29 -1.70 11.39
C ILE A 173 -2.26 -2.23 10.40
N GLY A 174 -1.18 -2.79 10.94
CA GLY A 174 -0.09 -3.37 10.15
C GLY A 174 0.97 -3.99 11.04
N SER A 175 2.23 -4.01 10.59
CA SER A 175 3.36 -4.41 11.43
C SER A 175 4.06 -3.17 11.97
N VAL A 176 3.80 -2.79 13.22
CA VAL A 176 4.26 -1.50 13.78
C VAL A 176 5.73 -1.54 14.16
N ASN A 177 6.46 -0.54 13.68
CA ASN A 177 7.80 -0.18 14.13
C ASN A 177 7.72 0.94 15.16
N ILE A 178 8.45 0.80 16.26
CA ILE A 178 8.53 1.80 17.33
C ILE A 178 10.00 2.14 17.58
N GLY A 179 10.32 3.44 17.61
CA GLY A 179 11.66 3.91 17.97
C GLY A 179 12.75 3.64 16.93
N MET A 180 12.39 3.29 15.69
CA MET A 180 13.36 3.01 14.63
C MET A 180 14.11 4.29 14.24
N PRO A 181 15.46 4.24 14.17
CA PRO A 181 16.25 5.40 13.76
C PRO A 181 16.22 5.59 12.24
N PRO A 182 16.37 6.82 11.73
CA PRO A 182 16.65 7.05 10.33
C PRO A 182 17.97 6.39 9.92
N VAL A 183 17.98 5.66 8.80
CA VAL A 183 19.22 5.07 8.28
C VAL A 183 20.10 6.18 7.74
N ARG A 184 21.32 6.32 8.28
CA ARG A 184 22.27 7.38 7.90
C ARG A 184 23.32 6.93 6.89
N ASP A 185 23.31 5.66 6.49
CA ASP A 185 24.21 5.11 5.49
C ASP A 185 23.73 5.41 4.07
N ASN A 186 24.52 6.17 3.30
CA ASN A 186 24.12 6.69 1.98
C ASN A 186 23.96 5.65 0.87
N TRP A 187 24.46 4.43 1.07
CA TRP A 187 24.26 3.29 0.15
C TRP A 187 22.93 2.58 0.38
N SER A 188 22.26 2.82 1.51
CA SER A 188 20.98 2.20 1.80
C SER A 188 19.87 2.85 0.98
N LYS A 189 18.97 2.05 0.40
CA LYS A 189 17.74 2.58 -0.20
C LYS A 189 16.89 3.37 0.80
N TYR A 190 17.03 3.08 2.10
CA TYR A 190 16.33 3.76 3.19
C TYR A 190 17.09 4.96 3.77
N TYR A 191 18.17 5.41 3.12
CA TYR A 191 18.97 6.53 3.59
C TYR A 191 18.13 7.81 3.77
N VAL A 192 18.23 8.41 4.95
CA VAL A 192 17.64 9.71 5.27
C VAL A 192 18.70 10.56 6.00
N PRO A 193 19.25 11.61 5.36
CA PRO A 193 20.21 12.51 6.00
C PRO A 193 19.59 13.38 7.09
N VAL A 194 20.44 13.89 7.99
CA VAL A 194 20.05 14.74 9.14
C VAL A 194 19.35 16.02 8.66
N GLU A 195 19.79 16.56 7.52
CA GLU A 195 19.21 17.75 6.90
C GLU A 195 17.78 17.54 6.39
N ILE A 196 17.37 16.29 6.13
CA ILE A 196 15.98 15.96 5.79
C ILE A 196 15.17 15.68 7.05
N PHE A 197 15.75 14.93 8.00
CA PHE A 197 15.10 14.54 9.23
C PHE A 197 16.11 14.49 10.39
N ALA A 198 16.06 15.52 11.24
CA ALA A 198 17.07 15.75 12.27
C ALA A 198 16.90 14.89 13.52
N ALA A 199 15.68 14.42 13.81
CA ALA A 199 15.44 13.59 14.99
C ALA A 199 16.09 12.20 14.85
N ASP A 200 16.43 11.61 16.00
CA ASP A 200 17.13 10.33 16.07
C ASP A 200 16.21 9.11 15.94
N SER A 201 14.90 9.31 16.02
CA SER A 201 13.90 8.25 15.87
C SER A 201 12.66 8.74 15.14
N TYR A 202 12.02 7.82 14.42
CA TYR A 202 10.73 8.05 13.80
C TYR A 202 9.57 7.89 14.80
N GLN A 203 8.46 8.56 14.50
CA GLN A 203 7.17 8.28 15.14
C GLN A 203 6.72 6.85 14.81
N PRO A 204 5.88 6.19 15.63
CA PRO A 204 5.36 4.87 15.33
C PRO A 204 4.71 4.81 13.94
N TYR A 205 5.04 3.77 13.17
CA TYR A 205 4.54 3.58 11.80
C TYR A 205 4.43 2.10 11.46
N CYS A 206 3.53 1.73 10.55
CA CYS A 206 3.48 0.35 10.03
C CYS A 206 4.56 0.16 8.96
N SER A 207 5.27 -0.96 8.99
CA SER A 207 6.20 -1.39 7.94
C SER A 207 5.53 -1.46 6.56
N GLY A 208 6.33 -1.35 5.51
CA GLY A 208 5.91 -1.52 4.12
C GLY A 208 5.39 -2.92 3.77
N GLY A 209 5.11 -3.16 2.49
CA GLY A 209 4.32 -4.31 2.03
C GLY A 209 2.82 -4.01 2.11
N GLY A 210 2.32 -3.56 3.26
CA GLY A 210 0.99 -2.96 3.34
C GLY A 210 0.38 -2.83 4.73
N PHE A 211 -0.71 -2.09 4.80
CA PHE A 211 -1.49 -1.82 6.01
C PHE A 211 -2.98 -1.60 5.68
N LEU A 212 -3.86 -1.91 6.63
CA LEU A 212 -5.29 -1.60 6.54
C LEU A 212 -5.58 -0.31 7.28
N LEU A 213 -6.48 0.50 6.73
CA LEU A 213 -6.93 1.73 7.35
C LEU A 213 -8.41 1.98 7.06
N SER A 214 -9.07 2.73 7.93
CA SER A 214 -10.43 3.23 7.65
C SER A 214 -10.41 4.45 6.73
N GLY A 215 -11.52 4.70 6.04
CA GLY A 215 -11.72 5.92 5.26
C GLY A 215 -11.55 7.19 6.09
N TYR A 216 -12.02 7.17 7.34
CA TYR A 216 -11.75 8.24 8.31
C TYR A 216 -10.26 8.50 8.47
N THR A 217 -9.46 7.47 8.76
CA THR A 217 -8.02 7.64 8.95
C THR A 217 -7.34 8.15 7.68
N ALA A 218 -7.74 7.65 6.50
CA ALA A 218 -7.21 8.11 5.22
C ALA A 218 -7.44 9.63 5.02
N SER A 219 -8.65 10.12 5.30
CA SER A 219 -8.97 11.55 5.26
C SER A 219 -8.16 12.38 6.26
N VAL A 220 -7.97 11.86 7.48
CA VAL A 220 -7.12 12.52 8.50
C VAL A 220 -5.67 12.62 8.02
N ILE A 221 -5.11 11.54 7.47
CA ILE A 221 -3.75 11.53 6.93
C ILE A 221 -3.63 12.58 5.82
N TYR A 222 -4.58 12.63 4.87
CA TYR A 222 -4.57 13.64 3.82
C TYR A 222 -4.53 15.07 4.39
N LYS A 223 -5.41 15.38 5.34
CA LYS A 223 -5.49 16.70 5.99
C LYS A 223 -4.18 17.07 6.68
N MET A 224 -3.59 16.15 7.45
CA MET A 224 -2.31 16.39 8.12
C MET A 224 -1.16 16.55 7.13
N SER A 225 -1.17 15.78 6.04
CA SER A 225 -0.12 15.80 5.01
C SER A 225 0.09 17.18 4.40
N GLN A 226 -0.94 18.04 4.37
CA GLN A 226 -0.85 19.40 3.82
C GLN A 226 0.15 20.31 4.56
N SER A 227 0.49 19.96 5.80
CA SER A 227 1.31 20.78 6.68
C SER A 227 2.56 20.07 7.20
N ILE A 228 2.84 18.86 6.71
CA ILE A 228 4.04 18.08 7.06
C ILE A 228 4.92 18.02 5.83
N THR A 229 6.18 18.43 5.94
CA THR A 229 7.13 18.35 4.82
C THR A 229 7.34 16.89 4.40
N ILE A 230 7.24 16.60 3.08
CA ILE A 230 7.39 15.25 2.54
C ILE A 230 8.71 14.61 2.98
N LEU A 231 8.62 13.39 3.50
CA LEU A 231 9.74 12.52 3.82
C LEU A 231 9.87 11.45 2.72
N PRO A 232 11.08 11.02 2.33
CA PRO A 232 11.25 10.08 1.22
C PRO A 232 10.87 8.62 1.56
N ILE A 233 10.47 8.35 2.81
CA ILE A 233 9.99 7.04 3.28
C ILE A 233 8.49 7.17 3.53
N ASP A 234 7.68 6.55 2.68
CA ASP A 234 6.21 6.69 2.65
C ASP A 234 5.55 6.19 3.92
N ASP A 235 5.94 5.01 4.38
CA ASP A 235 5.40 4.39 5.58
C ASP A 235 5.63 5.24 6.84
N VAL A 236 6.85 5.77 6.98
CA VAL A 236 7.20 6.69 8.07
C VAL A 236 6.40 7.98 7.97
N TYR A 237 6.21 8.51 6.76
CA TYR A 237 5.41 9.71 6.56
C TYR A 237 3.93 9.52 6.95
N MET A 238 3.35 8.33 6.72
CA MET A 238 2.01 8.01 7.23
C MET A 238 1.99 8.07 8.76
N GLY A 239 3.00 7.48 9.44
CA GLY A 239 3.16 7.55 10.90
C GLY A 239 3.29 8.99 11.43
N MET A 240 4.05 9.85 10.72
CA MET A 240 4.14 11.28 11.05
C MET A 240 2.78 11.99 10.96
N CYS A 241 1.96 11.65 9.95
CA CYS A 241 0.62 12.20 9.81
C CYS A 241 -0.31 11.75 10.94
N LEU A 242 -0.26 10.47 11.33
CA LEU A 242 -1.02 9.93 12.46
C LEU A 242 -0.63 10.62 13.76
N ALA A 243 0.67 10.71 14.05
CA ALA A 243 1.17 11.34 15.26
C ALA A 243 0.74 12.81 15.37
N LYS A 244 0.77 13.56 14.25
CA LYS A 244 0.28 14.95 14.21
C LYS A 244 -1.21 15.06 14.54
N ALA A 245 -2.00 14.06 14.18
CA ALA A 245 -3.42 13.98 14.51
C ALA A 245 -3.70 13.43 15.92
N GLY A 246 -2.68 13.05 16.70
CA GLY A 246 -2.85 12.39 17.99
C GLY A 246 -3.36 10.94 17.87
N LEU A 247 -3.12 10.30 16.72
CA LEU A 247 -3.51 8.92 16.42
C LEU A 247 -2.27 8.01 16.39
N ASN A 248 -2.48 6.71 16.59
CA ASN A 248 -1.40 5.72 16.62
C ASN A 248 -1.72 4.51 15.75
N PRO A 249 -0.74 3.96 15.02
CA PRO A 249 -0.93 2.67 14.36
C PRO A 249 -0.98 1.53 15.39
N GLU A 250 -1.66 0.45 15.03
CA GLU A 250 -1.79 -0.77 15.85
C GLU A 250 -1.20 -1.99 15.13
N SER A 251 -0.59 -2.90 15.90
CA SER A 251 -0.01 -4.12 15.35
C SER A 251 -1.07 -5.18 15.11
N HIS A 252 -1.02 -5.82 13.94
CA HIS A 252 -1.85 -6.99 13.63
C HIS A 252 -0.97 -8.19 13.24
N ILE A 253 -1.14 -9.31 13.95
CA ILE A 253 -0.29 -10.52 13.78
C ILE A 253 -0.34 -11.10 12.37
N GLY A 254 -1.46 -10.96 11.68
CA GLY A 254 -1.64 -11.42 10.29
C GLY A 254 -0.92 -10.59 9.23
N VAL A 255 -0.26 -9.48 9.58
CA VAL A 255 0.51 -8.67 8.62
C VAL A 255 2.00 -8.99 8.76
N LYS A 256 2.57 -9.58 7.71
CA LYS A 256 3.89 -10.21 7.69
C LYS A 256 4.79 -9.56 6.62
N PRO A 257 5.39 -8.39 6.92
CA PRO A 257 6.18 -7.62 5.96
C PRO A 257 7.58 -8.23 5.67
N PHE A 258 7.98 -9.27 6.40
CA PHE A 258 9.30 -9.91 6.28
C PHE A 258 9.21 -11.40 5.93
N GLY A 259 8.10 -11.82 5.33
CA GLY A 259 7.80 -13.22 5.05
C GLY A 259 7.02 -13.90 6.18
N GLN A 260 6.51 -15.09 5.89
CA GLN A 260 5.76 -15.89 6.83
C GLN A 260 6.70 -16.60 7.82
N ASP A 261 6.32 -16.60 9.09
CA ASP A 261 7.07 -17.30 10.13
C ASP A 261 6.84 -18.82 9.98
N ILE A 262 7.86 -19.54 9.50
CA ILE A 262 7.80 -20.99 9.32
C ILE A 262 8.46 -21.68 10.52
N PRO A 263 7.77 -22.59 11.23
CA PRO A 263 8.29 -23.20 12.46
C PRO A 263 9.61 -23.97 12.31
N SER A 264 9.91 -24.45 11.09
CA SER A 264 11.10 -25.23 10.80
C SER A 264 11.56 -25.02 9.37
N LYS A 265 12.88 -24.87 9.18
CA LYS A 265 13.52 -24.78 7.86
C LYS A 265 13.39 -26.05 7.01
N LYS A 266 12.93 -27.17 7.61
CA LYS A 266 12.69 -28.43 6.90
C LYS A 266 11.32 -28.47 6.22
N LEU A 267 10.41 -27.58 6.61
CA LEU A 267 9.07 -27.49 6.03
C LEU A 267 9.11 -26.64 4.76
N ASP A 268 8.22 -26.94 3.83
CA ASP A 268 8.03 -26.09 2.65
C ASP A 268 7.47 -24.74 3.09
N ALA A 269 8.28 -23.69 2.96
CA ALA A 269 7.88 -22.32 3.30
C ALA A 269 6.72 -21.81 2.46
N TYR A 270 6.41 -22.45 1.32
CA TYR A 270 5.29 -22.14 0.46
C TYR A 270 4.12 -23.14 0.61
N HIS A 271 4.08 -23.90 1.71
CA HIS A 271 2.92 -24.73 2.01
C HIS A 271 1.69 -23.83 2.28
N PRO A 272 0.57 -23.99 1.56
CA PRO A 272 -0.57 -23.06 1.59
C PRO A 272 -1.19 -22.89 2.99
N CYS A 273 -1.14 -23.91 3.84
CA CYS A 273 -1.65 -23.84 5.23
C CYS A 273 -0.98 -22.79 6.12
N PHE A 274 0.21 -22.28 5.75
CA PHE A 274 0.81 -21.17 6.49
C PHE A 274 0.22 -19.80 6.12
N TYR A 275 -0.62 -19.75 5.07
CA TYR A 275 -1.13 -18.53 4.47
C TYR A 275 -2.67 -18.42 4.54
N THR A 276 -3.37 -19.38 5.16
CA THR A 276 -4.84 -19.36 5.28
C THR A 276 -5.35 -18.33 6.29
N GLU A 277 -4.59 -18.05 7.35
CA GLU A 277 -5.00 -17.15 8.46
C GLU A 277 -4.32 -15.77 8.42
N VAL A 278 -3.45 -15.53 7.43
CA VAL A 278 -2.75 -14.24 7.31
C VAL A 278 -3.67 -13.19 6.72
N LEU A 279 -3.34 -11.92 6.93
CA LEU A 279 -3.92 -10.82 6.16
C LEU A 279 -3.02 -10.50 4.97
N LEU A 280 -1.71 -10.37 5.20
CA LEU A 280 -0.78 -9.94 4.15
C LEU A 280 0.60 -10.53 4.40
N VAL A 281 1.28 -10.98 3.34
CA VAL A 281 2.66 -11.46 3.39
C VAL A 281 3.49 -10.87 2.24
N HIS A 282 4.64 -10.30 2.58
CA HIS A 282 5.68 -9.85 1.63
C HIS A 282 6.79 -10.91 1.54
N ARG A 283 7.30 -11.34 0.38
CA ARG A 283 6.99 -10.97 -1.00
C ARG A 283 6.84 -12.20 -1.90
N PHE A 284 6.14 -12.02 -3.02
CA PHE A 284 5.93 -13.05 -4.03
C PHE A 284 6.28 -12.55 -5.43
N LEU A 285 6.86 -13.44 -6.25
CA LEU A 285 6.92 -13.24 -7.70
C LEU A 285 5.53 -13.50 -8.33
N PRO A 286 5.20 -12.93 -9.51
CA PRO A 286 3.88 -13.08 -10.11
C PRO A 286 3.40 -14.53 -10.24
N ALA A 287 4.24 -15.42 -10.77
CA ALA A 287 3.89 -16.83 -10.93
C ALA A 287 3.68 -17.54 -9.58
N GLN A 288 4.51 -17.21 -8.57
CA GLN A 288 4.38 -17.77 -7.22
C GLN A 288 3.10 -17.29 -6.54
N LEU A 289 2.74 -16.02 -6.72
CA LEU A 289 1.52 -15.42 -6.18
C LEU A 289 0.29 -16.09 -6.79
N TYR A 290 0.27 -16.28 -8.12
CA TYR A 290 -0.81 -16.96 -8.81
C TYR A 290 -1.00 -18.39 -8.29
N LEU A 291 0.09 -19.16 -8.17
CA LEU A 291 0.03 -20.51 -7.64
C LEU A 291 -0.41 -20.52 -6.17
N MET A 292 0.17 -19.68 -5.32
CA MET A 292 -0.18 -19.60 -3.90
C MET A 292 -1.65 -19.27 -3.71
N TRP A 293 -2.19 -18.29 -4.45
CA TRP A 293 -3.61 -17.96 -4.41
C TRP A 293 -4.49 -19.16 -4.76
N SER A 294 -4.17 -19.88 -5.83
CA SER A 294 -4.91 -21.09 -6.21
C SER A 294 -4.84 -22.18 -5.14
N ARG A 295 -3.68 -22.34 -4.47
CA ARG A 295 -3.48 -23.41 -3.48
C ARG A 295 -4.11 -23.10 -2.13
N VAL A 296 -4.13 -21.83 -1.71
CA VAL A 296 -4.78 -21.40 -0.45
C VAL A 296 -6.31 -21.50 -0.56
N ASN A 297 -6.85 -21.23 -1.75
CA ASN A 297 -8.29 -21.29 -2.01
C ASN A 297 -8.76 -22.64 -2.57
N ASP A 298 -7.93 -23.68 -2.51
CA ASP A 298 -8.30 -25.03 -2.94
C ASP A 298 -9.29 -25.63 -1.93
N PRO A 299 -10.54 -25.96 -2.33
CA PRO A 299 -11.53 -26.56 -1.42
C PRO A 299 -11.09 -27.90 -0.81
N ASP A 300 -10.16 -28.60 -1.47
CA ASP A 300 -9.61 -29.88 -0.99
C ASP A 300 -8.36 -29.69 -0.10
N LEU A 301 -7.93 -28.44 0.13
CA LEU A 301 -6.81 -28.14 1.01
C LEU A 301 -7.12 -28.61 2.44
N LYS A 302 -6.36 -29.60 2.90
CA LYS A 302 -6.40 -30.07 4.28
C LYS A 302 -5.18 -29.56 5.02
N CYS A 303 -5.43 -28.67 5.97
CA CYS A 303 -4.44 -28.26 6.93
C CYS A 303 -4.54 -29.18 8.14
N ASP A 304 -3.73 -30.24 8.15
CA ASP A 304 -3.48 -31.02 9.37
C ASP A 304 -3.07 -30.04 10.47
N SER A 305 -3.42 -30.37 11.72
CA SER A 305 -3.24 -29.51 12.91
C SER A 305 -1.76 -29.29 13.29
N PHE A 306 -0.96 -28.75 12.38
CA PHE A 306 0.38 -28.24 12.60
C PHE A 306 0.38 -26.84 13.21
N ASN A 307 -0.79 -26.21 13.36
CA ASN A 307 -0.94 -24.84 13.87
C ASN A 307 -2.13 -24.71 14.83
N LYS A 308 -1.97 -25.04 16.11
CA LYS A 308 -2.59 -24.22 17.16
C LYS A 308 -1.62 -23.09 17.47
N ILE A 309 -1.64 -22.05 16.65
CA ILE A 309 -1.21 -20.73 17.13
C ILE A 309 -2.26 -20.35 18.20
N PRO A 310 -1.86 -19.98 19.43
CA PRO A 310 -2.82 -19.78 20.51
C PRO A 310 -3.84 -18.70 20.15
N GLU A 311 -5.10 -19.02 20.41
CA GLU A 311 -6.31 -18.22 20.28
C GLU A 311 -6.11 -16.73 20.64
N ARG A 312 -6.43 -15.85 19.69
CA ARG A 312 -7.48 -14.79 19.77
C ARG A 312 -7.35 -13.83 18.59
N ILE A 313 -8.31 -13.93 17.68
CA ILE A 313 -8.69 -12.90 16.70
C ILE A 313 -9.42 -11.78 17.42
#